data_AF-A0A091HAE1-F1
#
_entry.id   AF-A0A091HAE1-F1
#
_cell.length_a   1.000
_cell.length_b   1.000
_cell.length_c   1.000
_cell.angle_alpha   90.00
_cell.angle_beta   90.00
_cell.angle_gamma   90.00
#
_symmetry.space_group_name_H-M   'P 1'
#
loop_
_entity.id
_entity.type
_entity.pdbx_description
1 polymer ?
#
loop_
_entity_poly.entity_id
_entity_poly.type
_entity_poly.pdbx_seq_one_letter_code
_entity_poly.pdbx_strand_id
1 'polypeptide(L)'
;GHLWLFRDAGTNDGLLVNRQELFIAAPNVRTADITLPVFTLKERCLQVVRSLVKPVDYRKLDIVQSLYEDLEDHPDIRRDLQRLYLERSETLSNGVV
;
A
#
# COMPACT_ATOMS: atom_id res chain seq x y z
N GLY A 1 17.08 13.24 -8.13
CA GLY A 1 15.78 13.57 -7.51
C GLY A 1 15.60 12.72 -6.28
N HIS A 2 14.90 13.22 -5.27
CA HIS A 2 14.54 12.43 -4.08
C HIS A 2 13.26 11.62 -4.36
N LEU A 3 13.21 10.37 -3.89
CA LEU A 3 12.03 9.53 -4.01
C LEU A 3 11.08 9.74 -2.83
N TRP A 4 9.79 9.78 -3.13
CA TRP A 4 8.71 9.95 -2.18
C TRP A 4 7.64 8.89 -2.42
N LEU A 5 7.03 8.44 -1.33
CA LEU A 5 5.84 7.60 -1.31
C LEU A 5 4.87 8.17 -0.27
N PHE A 6 3.58 7.93 -0.43
CA PHE A 6 2.53 8.53 0.39
C PHE A 6 1.68 7.46 1.05
N ARG A 7 1.31 7.68 2.31
CA ARG A 7 0.58 6.71 3.15
C ARG A 7 -0.52 7.40 3.93
N ASP A 8 -1.55 6.64 4.29
CA ASP A 8 -2.44 7.04 5.37
C ASP A 8 -1.66 7.11 6.69
N ALA A 9 -1.82 8.19 7.43
CA ALA A 9 -1.04 8.44 8.65
C ALA A 9 -1.43 7.53 9.82
N GLY A 10 -2.66 7.00 9.85
CA GLY A 10 -3.17 6.15 10.91
C GLY A 10 -3.02 4.66 10.61
N THR A 11 -3.21 4.27 9.35
CA THR A 11 -3.25 2.84 8.95
C THR A 11 -2.06 2.39 8.12
N ASN A 12 -1.22 3.31 7.65
CA ASN A 12 -0.13 3.05 6.72
C ASN A 12 -0.58 2.47 5.36
N ASP A 13 -1.89 2.58 5.02
CA ASP A 13 -2.40 2.19 3.72
C ASP A 13 -1.71 2.98 2.60
N GLY A 14 -1.42 2.31 1.48
CA GLY A 14 -0.77 2.93 0.32
C GLY A 14 -1.65 3.97 -0.36
N LEU A 15 -1.08 5.15 -0.63
CA LEU A 15 -1.70 6.18 -1.47
C LEU A 15 -0.95 6.29 -2.79
N LEU A 16 -1.63 6.79 -3.81
CA LEU A 16 -1.01 7.10 -5.10
C LEU A 16 -0.63 8.57 -5.16
N VAL A 17 0.43 8.86 -5.89
CA VAL A 17 0.87 10.20 -6.25
C VAL A 17 0.97 10.28 -7.76
N ASN A 18 0.26 11.22 -8.37
CA ASN A 18 0.17 11.33 -9.84
C ASN A 18 -0.23 9.99 -10.49
N ARG A 19 -1.10 9.21 -9.83
CA ARG A 19 -1.56 7.86 -10.23
C ARG A 19 -0.46 6.77 -10.23
N GLN A 20 0.64 6.99 -9.53
CA GLN A 20 1.75 6.03 -9.36
C GLN A 20 2.09 5.86 -7.87
N GLU A 21 2.83 4.81 -7.52
CA GLU A 21 3.22 4.55 -6.12
C GLU A 21 4.41 5.39 -5.65
N LEU A 22 5.28 5.80 -6.58
CA LEU A 22 6.49 6.56 -6.31
C LEU A 22 6.47 7.90 -7.04
N PHE A 23 6.95 8.93 -6.36
CA PHE A 23 7.16 10.25 -6.92
C PHE A 23 8.62 10.65 -6.84
N ILE A 24 9.15 11.18 -7.94
CA ILE A 24 10.52 11.72 -7.99
C ILE A 24 10.43 13.24 -7.94
N ALA A 25 10.86 13.82 -6.82
CA ALA A 25 10.99 15.26 -6.71
C ALA A 25 12.12 15.77 -7.61
N ALA A 26 11.81 16.72 -8.48
CA ALA A 26 12.73 17.37 -9.39
C ALA A 26 12.36 18.86 -9.57
N PRO A 27 13.31 19.75 -9.95
CA PRO A 27 13.08 21.20 -10.00
C PRO A 27 11.95 21.66 -10.92
N ASN A 28 11.62 20.86 -11.93
CA ASN A 28 10.55 21.13 -12.90
C ASN A 28 9.17 20.61 -12.46
N VAL A 29 9.09 19.86 -11.36
CA VAL A 29 7.83 19.29 -10.87
C VAL A 29 7.23 20.19 -9.80
N ARG A 30 6.02 20.70 -10.05
CA ARG A 30 5.36 21.68 -9.17
C ARG A 30 4.30 21.09 -8.25
N THR A 31 3.76 19.91 -8.59
CA THR A 31 2.66 19.28 -7.87
C THR A 31 2.93 17.80 -7.63
N ALA A 32 2.36 17.29 -6.54
CA ALA A 32 2.28 15.88 -6.20
C ALA A 32 0.82 15.63 -5.85
N ASP A 33 0.03 15.15 -6.81
CA ASP A 33 -1.40 14.96 -6.66
C ASP A 33 -1.64 13.62 -5.96
N ILE A 34 -1.92 13.66 -4.66
CA ILE A 34 -2.11 12.47 -3.82
C ILE A 34 -3.57 12.03 -3.92
N THR A 35 -3.80 10.76 -4.24
CA THR A 35 -5.13 10.18 -4.42
C THR A 35 -5.26 8.83 -3.72
N LEU A 36 -6.47 8.50 -3.26
CA LEU A 36 -6.82 7.13 -2.88
C LEU A 36 -6.71 6.22 -4.13
N PRO A 37 -6.05 5.05 -4.05
CA PRO A 37 -6.14 4.06 -5.10
C PRO A 37 -7.54 3.46 -5.15
N VAL A 38 -7.86 2.83 -6.28
CA VAL A 38 -9.01 1.93 -6.35
C VAL A 38 -8.61 0.62 -5.69
N PHE A 39 -8.83 0.52 -4.38
CA PHE A 39 -8.62 -0.72 -3.64
C PHE A 39 -9.53 -1.82 -4.18
N THR A 40 -9.05 -3.07 -4.14
CA THR A 40 -9.93 -4.21 -4.32
C THR A 40 -11.00 -4.22 -3.22
N LEU A 41 -12.15 -4.85 -3.50
CA LEU A 41 -13.19 -4.98 -2.48
C LEU A 41 -12.68 -5.69 -1.22
N LYS A 42 -11.82 -6.71 -1.39
CA LYS A 42 -11.19 -7.43 -0.28
C LYS A 42 -10.36 -6.48 0.60
N GLU A 43 -9.42 -5.74 0.02
CA GLU A 43 -8.57 -4.79 0.76
C GLU A 43 -9.39 -3.73 1.47
N ARG A 44 -10.41 -3.17 0.79
CA ARG A 44 -11.24 -2.14 1.39
C ARG A 44 -12.03 -2.68 2.60
N CYS A 45 -12.55 -3.90 2.50
CA CYS A 45 -13.20 -4.55 3.63
C CYS A 45 -12.23 -4.78 4.80
N LEU A 46 -11.00 -5.22 4.54
CA LEU A 46 -9.98 -5.40 5.59
C LEU A 46 -9.66 -4.08 6.30
N GLN A 47 -9.49 -2.99 5.55
CA GLN A 47 -9.27 -1.65 6.12
C GLN A 47 -10.41 -1.25 7.07
N VAL A 48 -11.66 -1.45 6.66
CA VAL A 48 -12.84 -1.13 7.48
C VAL A 48 -12.87 -1.99 8.73
N VAL A 49 -12.67 -3.32 8.61
CA VAL A 49 -12.66 -4.22 9.77
C VAL A 49 -11.55 -3.85 10.76
N ARG A 50 -10.34 -3.55 10.28
CA ARG A 50 -9.23 -3.11 11.14
C ARG A 50 -9.53 -1.83 11.90
N SER A 51 -10.31 -0.92 11.32
CA SER A 51 -10.73 0.32 12.00
C SER A 51 -11.79 0.12 13.09
N LEU A 52 -12.56 -0.97 13.02
CA LEU A 52 -13.69 -1.24 13.91
C LEU A 52 -13.38 -2.29 14.99
N VAL A 53 -12.41 -3.17 14.73
CA VAL A 53 -12.10 -4.32 15.58
C VAL A 53 -10.65 -4.20 16.07
N LYS A 54 -10.43 -4.43 17.37
CA LYS A 54 -9.08 -4.45 17.93
C LYS A 54 -8.32 -5.67 17.42
N PRO A 55 -7.00 -5.59 17.18
CA PRO A 55 -6.22 -6.72 16.68
C PRO A 55 -6.35 -8.00 17.51
N VAL A 56 -6.41 -7.87 18.84
CA VAL A 56 -6.60 -9.01 19.78
C VAL A 56 -7.94 -9.75 19.59
N ASP A 57 -8.91 -9.13 18.92
CA ASP A 57 -10.25 -9.65 18.71
C ASP A 57 -10.47 -10.18 17.28
N TYR A 58 -9.50 -10.07 16.35
CA TYR A 58 -9.67 -10.55 14.97
C TYR A 58 -10.04 -12.04 14.90
N ARG A 59 -9.38 -12.87 15.71
CA ARG A 59 -9.62 -14.33 15.79
C ARG A 59 -10.95 -14.71 16.44
N LYS A 60 -11.76 -13.73 16.90
CA LYS A 60 -13.11 -13.93 17.44
C LYS A 60 -14.21 -13.66 16.41
N LEU A 61 -13.88 -13.09 15.25
CA LEU A 61 -14.83 -12.83 14.17
C LEU A 61 -15.28 -14.16 13.55
N ASP A 62 -16.56 -14.28 13.18
CA ASP A 62 -17.08 -15.50 12.53
C ASP A 62 -16.82 -15.45 11.01
N ILE A 63 -15.56 -15.65 10.62
CA ILE A 63 -15.09 -15.62 9.22
C ILE A 63 -14.13 -16.78 8.93
N VAL A 64 -13.84 -17.01 7.64
CA VAL A 64 -12.93 -18.08 7.22
C VAL A 64 -11.50 -17.84 7.72
N GLN A 65 -10.78 -18.93 8.01
CA GLN A 65 -9.47 -18.87 8.67
C GLN A 65 -8.43 -18.00 7.95
N SER A 66 -8.41 -18.05 6.62
CA SER A 66 -7.48 -17.26 5.80
C SER A 66 -7.69 -15.76 5.97
N LEU A 67 -8.92 -15.30 6.25
CA LEU A 67 -9.19 -13.88 6.44
C LEU A 67 -8.64 -13.34 7.76
N TYR A 68 -8.39 -14.19 8.75
CA TYR A 68 -7.70 -13.74 9.96
C TYR A 68 -6.25 -13.36 9.67
N GLU A 69 -5.56 -14.17 8.86
CA GLU A 69 -4.18 -13.90 8.44
C GLU A 69 -4.14 -12.63 7.58
N ASP A 70 -5.10 -12.47 6.67
CA ASP A 70 -5.27 -11.24 5.91
C ASP A 70 -5.50 -10.02 6.81
N LEU A 71 -6.29 -10.12 7.89
CA LEU A 71 -6.53 -9.01 8.83
C LEU A 71 -5.28 -8.65 9.65
N GLU A 72 -4.53 -9.67 10.08
CA GLU A 72 -3.29 -9.51 10.85
C GLU A 72 -2.15 -8.92 10.01
N ASP A 73 -2.15 -9.16 8.70
CA ASP A 73 -1.15 -8.64 7.77
C ASP A 73 -1.37 -7.15 7.41
N HIS A 74 -0.96 -6.26 8.30
CA HIS A 74 -1.12 -4.81 8.14
C HIS A 74 -0.22 -4.24 7.04
N PRO A 75 -0.59 -3.09 6.44
CA PRO A 75 0.28 -2.38 5.50
C PRO A 75 1.65 -2.05 6.14
N ASP A 76 2.73 -2.44 5.48
CA ASP A 76 4.11 -2.18 5.93
C ASP A 76 4.91 -1.52 4.81
N ILE A 77 5.46 -0.33 5.12
CA ILE A 77 6.28 0.45 4.20
C ILE A 77 7.53 -0.30 3.73
N ARG A 78 8.15 -1.12 4.60
CA ARG A 78 9.37 -1.86 4.27
C ARG A 78 9.10 -2.94 3.24
N ARG A 79 8.01 -3.68 3.42
CA ARG A 79 7.58 -4.72 2.49
C ARG A 79 7.26 -4.14 1.11
N ASP A 80 6.58 -3.00 1.07
CA ASP A 80 6.26 -2.35 -0.19
C ASP A 80 7.50 -1.79 -0.88
N LEU A 81 8.45 -1.23 -0.14
CA LEU A 81 9.75 -0.80 -0.71
C LEU A 81 10.53 -1.99 -1.30
N GLN A 82 10.50 -3.15 -0.65
CA GLN A 82 11.12 -4.37 -1.17
C GLN A 82 10.45 -4.85 -2.46
N ARG A 83 9.11 -4.86 -2.49
CA ARG A 83 8.34 -5.20 -3.70
C ARG A 83 8.67 -4.26 -4.85
N LEU A 84 8.61 -2.95 -4.62
CA LEU A 84 8.91 -1.92 -5.64
C LEU A 84 10.35 -2.02 -6.17
N TYR A 85 11.30 -2.36 -5.29
CA TYR A 85 12.68 -2.61 -5.70
C TYR A 85 12.78 -3.81 -6.65
N LEU A 86 12.11 -4.91 -6.32
CA LEU A 86 12.12 -6.13 -7.12
C LEU A 86 11.45 -5.93 -8.49
N GLU A 87 10.23 -5.36 -8.51
CA GLU A 87 9.50 -5.05 -9.74
C GLU A 87 10.33 -4.17 -10.70
N ARG A 88 11.02 -3.17 -10.14
CA ARG A 88 11.94 -2.32 -10.90
C ARG A 88 13.12 -3.11 -11.46
N SER A 89 13.72 -4.00 -10.67
CA SER A 89 14.82 -4.86 -11.11
C SER A 89 14.39 -5.79 -12.25
N GLU A 90 13.20 -6.38 -12.17
CA GLU A 90 12.64 -7.24 -13.21
C GLU A 90 12.35 -6.49 -14.51
N THR A 91 11.77 -5.28 -14.40
CA THR A 91 11.49 -4.42 -15.57
C THR A 91 12.78 -4.08 -16.33
N LEU A 92 13.85 -3.77 -15.59
CA LEU A 92 15.17 -3.51 -16.17
C LEU A 92 15.80 -4.75 -16.82
N SER A 93 15.61 -5.94 -16.21
CA SER A 93 16.09 -7.21 -16.76
C SER A 93 15.34 -7.63 -18.03
N ASN A 94 14.05 -7.28 -18.13
CA ASN A 94 13.19 -7.69 -19.24
C ASN A 94 13.26 -6.75 -20.46
N GLY A 95 14.08 -5.69 -20.41
CA GLY A 95 14.34 -4.82 -21.56
C GLY A 95 13.15 -3.98 -22.03
N VAL A 96 12.10 -3.85 -21.22
CA VAL A 96 10.94 -3.02 -21.51
C VAL A 96 11.19 -1.63 -20.93
N VAL A 97 11.67 -0.70 -21.76
CA VAL A 97 11.80 0.74 -21.46
C VAL A 97 10.90 1.52 -22.40
#